data_AF-A0AAE7CYQ5-F1
#
_entry.id   AF-A0AAE7CYQ5-F1
#
_cell.length_a   1.000
_cell.length_b   1.000
_cell.length_c   1.000
_cell.angle_alpha   90.00
_cell.angle_beta   90.00
_cell.angle_gamma   90.00
#
_symmetry.space_group_name_H-M   'P 1'
#
loop_
_entity.id
_entity.type
_entity.pdbx_description
1 polymer ?
#
loop_
_entity_poly.entity_id
_entity_poly.type
_entity_poly.pdbx_seq_one_letter_code
_entity_poly.pdbx_strand_id
1 'polypeptide(L)'
;MRYSILLPYAKQRRVTTERLFLAIPPEIGGLILHYIERTELAPNDKLFEMGYSAPEFVSNAINCSILSFSPPDYQAAVTRGEAAESIITPTDLRHNVGHSLAMQGASAEEIAHILGHSSLVAAKHYILATPALALIRAKALGVNPVWKNMVAMMLTGKLTSAQEWLGYRVTGVVGDQLHYDIGGCSRTDGKCPFCEVRCCYGCLYYRPFTDGDHQAVLDSVIKEVDELITISDSVGNARNPLISIHETTQFEIQSVIARCRFHKEKEANNEKIF
;
A
#
# COMPACT_ATOMS: atom_id res chain seq x y z
N MET A 1 19.39 -4.94 -29.88
CA MET A 1 18.52 -5.91 -30.59
C MET A 1 17.19 -6.01 -29.87
N ARG A 2 16.08 -6.20 -30.60
CA ARG A 2 14.75 -6.40 -30.00
C ARG A 2 14.40 -7.89 -30.08
N TYR A 3 13.85 -8.43 -28.99
CA TYR A 3 13.46 -9.83 -28.90
C TYR A 3 11.99 -9.94 -28.53
N SER A 4 11.35 -10.98 -29.04
CA SER A 4 9.93 -11.23 -28.82
C SER A 4 9.61 -12.71 -28.94
N ILE A 5 8.62 -13.18 -28.18
CA ILE A 5 8.14 -14.56 -28.20
C ILE A 5 6.64 -14.57 -28.53
N LEU A 6 6.25 -15.54 -29.36
CA LEU A 6 4.86 -15.86 -29.65
C LEU A 6 4.36 -16.94 -28.69
N LEU A 7 3.40 -16.59 -27.84
CA LEU A 7 2.82 -17.49 -26.84
C LEU A 7 1.36 -17.80 -27.15
N PRO A 8 0.87 -19.03 -26.93
CA PRO A 8 -0.57 -19.29 -26.95
C PRO A 8 -1.24 -18.63 -25.74
N TYR A 9 -2.51 -18.24 -25.89
CA TYR A 9 -3.31 -17.79 -24.76
C TYR A 9 -3.62 -18.94 -23.80
N ALA A 10 -3.52 -18.69 -22.49
CA ALA A 10 -3.63 -19.73 -21.48
C ALA A 10 -5.07 -19.98 -20.99
N LYS A 11 -5.82 -18.91 -20.65
CA LYS A 11 -7.20 -19.03 -20.13
C LYS A 11 -8.19 -18.50 -21.15
N GLN A 12 -8.66 -19.38 -22.03
CA GLN A 12 -9.64 -19.04 -23.05
C GLN A 12 -10.97 -19.77 -22.82
N ARG A 13 -12.08 -19.06 -23.09
CA ARG A 13 -13.43 -19.65 -23.08
C ARG A 13 -13.78 -20.40 -24.38
N ARG A 14 -13.06 -20.11 -25.47
CA ARG A 14 -13.13 -20.77 -26.78
C ARG A 14 -11.70 -20.95 -27.30
N VAL A 15 -11.39 -22.08 -27.93
CA VAL A 15 -10.07 -22.33 -28.53
C VAL A 15 -9.85 -21.34 -29.67
N THR A 16 -8.79 -20.52 -29.58
CA THR A 16 -8.38 -19.64 -30.69
C THR A 16 -6.96 -19.97 -31.13
N THR A 17 -6.68 -19.72 -32.41
CA THR A 17 -5.33 -19.84 -33.00
C THR A 17 -4.49 -18.58 -32.83
N GLU A 18 -5.06 -17.52 -32.25
CA GLU A 18 -4.35 -16.28 -31.99
C GLU A 18 -3.26 -16.49 -30.96
N ARG A 19 -2.12 -15.84 -31.17
CA ARG A 19 -0.96 -15.90 -30.29
C ARG A 19 -0.68 -14.51 -29.71
N LEU A 20 -0.35 -14.48 -28.43
CA LEU A 20 0.16 -13.32 -27.73
C LEU A 20 1.58 -13.03 -28.21
N PHE A 21 1.83 -11.81 -28.65
CA PHE A 21 3.16 -11.33 -28.98
C PHE A 21 3.75 -10.62 -27.77
N LEU A 22 4.74 -11.24 -27.11
CA LEU A 22 5.36 -10.70 -25.90
C LEU A 22 6.77 -10.21 -26.23
N ALA A 23 7.02 -8.91 -26.03
CA ALA A 23 8.38 -8.38 -26.05
C ALA A 23 9.12 -8.83 -24.79
N ILE A 24 10.37 -9.28 -24.94
CA ILE A 24 11.21 -9.73 -23.82
C ILE A 24 12.46 -8.84 -23.69
N PRO A 25 13.00 -8.68 -22.48
CA PRO A 25 14.24 -7.94 -22.27
C PRO A 25 15.40 -8.52 -23.10
N PRO A 26 16.33 -7.68 -23.61
CA PRO A 26 17.47 -8.14 -24.40
C PRO A 26 18.34 -9.20 -23.71
N GLU A 27 18.44 -9.13 -22.39
CA GLU A 27 19.21 -10.05 -21.55
C GLU A 27 18.62 -11.46 -21.62
N ILE A 28 17.29 -11.57 -21.52
CA ILE A 28 16.57 -12.85 -21.63
C ILE A 28 16.62 -13.37 -23.06
N GLY A 29 16.44 -12.49 -24.05
CA GLY A 29 16.54 -12.86 -25.46
C GLY A 29 17.91 -13.45 -25.81
N GLY A 30 18.99 -12.83 -25.33
CA GLY A 30 20.36 -13.34 -25.49
C GLY A 30 20.57 -14.70 -24.84
N LEU A 31 20.05 -14.92 -23.63
CA LEU A 31 20.13 -16.21 -22.94
C LEU A 31 19.41 -17.33 -23.70
N ILE A 32 18.22 -17.04 -24.26
CA ILE A 32 17.45 -18.01 -25.04
C ILE A 32 18.19 -18.37 -26.34
N LEU A 33 18.74 -17.39 -27.05
CA LEU A 33 19.53 -17.67 -28.26
C LEU A 33 20.76 -18.52 -27.95
N HIS A 34 21.49 -18.17 -26.89
CA HIS A 34 22.65 -18.95 -26.48
C HIS A 34 22.29 -20.39 -26.11
N TYR A 35 21.13 -20.58 -25.47
CA TYR A 35 20.59 -21.90 -25.19
C TYR A 35 20.31 -22.67 -26.48
N ILE A 36 19.58 -22.08 -27.43
CA ILE A 36 19.25 -22.69 -28.74
C ILE A 36 20.51 -23.11 -29.50
N GLU A 37 21.52 -22.24 -29.55
CA GLU A 37 22.80 -22.53 -30.20
C GLU A 37 23.52 -23.72 -29.54
N ARG A 38 23.54 -23.75 -28.20
CA ARG A 38 24.23 -24.79 -27.44
C ARG A 38 23.54 -26.15 -27.50
N THR A 39 22.22 -26.17 -27.63
CA THR A 39 21.42 -27.39 -27.71
C THR A 39 21.11 -27.81 -29.15
N GLU A 40 21.60 -27.06 -30.14
CA GLU A 40 21.43 -27.32 -31.57
C GLU A 40 19.94 -27.46 -31.99
N LEU A 41 19.06 -26.67 -31.36
CA LEU A 41 17.62 -26.74 -31.61
C LEU A 41 17.26 -26.16 -32.99
N ALA A 42 16.48 -26.92 -33.76
CA ALA A 42 15.87 -26.45 -34.99
C ALA A 42 14.69 -25.50 -34.69
N PRO A 43 14.27 -24.64 -35.65
CA PRO A 43 13.21 -23.65 -35.42
C PRO A 43 11.84 -24.21 -34.98
N ASN A 44 11.56 -25.48 -35.27
CA ASN A 44 10.32 -26.16 -34.92
C ASN A 44 10.43 -27.05 -33.67
N ASP A 45 11.63 -27.14 -33.08
CA ASP A 45 11.83 -27.94 -31.89
C ASP A 45 11.23 -27.27 -30.67
N LYS A 46 10.90 -28.07 -29.66
CA LYS A 46 10.46 -27.54 -28.38
C LYS A 46 11.66 -26.87 -27.71
N LEU A 47 11.44 -25.69 -27.14
CA LEU A 47 12.47 -25.01 -26.37
C LEU A 47 12.89 -25.83 -25.13
N PHE A 48 11.98 -26.62 -24.56
CA PHE A 48 12.28 -27.52 -23.45
C PHE A 48 11.55 -28.85 -23.62
N GLU A 49 12.23 -29.95 -23.33
CA GLU A 49 11.62 -31.29 -23.24
C GLU A 49 11.02 -31.51 -21.85
N MET A 50 9.75 -31.11 -21.70
CA MET A 50 9.06 -31.06 -20.40
C MET A 50 8.39 -32.39 -19.97
N GLY A 51 8.54 -33.46 -20.76
CA GLY A 51 7.93 -34.77 -20.45
C GLY A 51 6.39 -34.74 -20.41
N TYR A 52 5.81 -35.48 -19.46
CA TYR A 52 4.35 -35.69 -19.35
C TYR A 52 3.61 -34.54 -18.64
N SER A 53 4.30 -33.72 -17.84
CA SER A 53 3.71 -32.66 -17.03
C SER A 53 4.59 -31.41 -17.05
N ALA A 54 4.22 -30.45 -17.90
CA ALA A 54 4.88 -29.15 -17.94
C ALA A 54 4.86 -28.40 -16.59
N PRO A 55 3.73 -28.35 -15.83
CA PRO A 55 3.73 -27.67 -14.54
C PRO A 55 4.68 -28.31 -13.51
N GLU A 56 4.77 -29.62 -13.48
CA GLU A 56 5.66 -30.35 -12.57
C GLU A 56 7.13 -30.13 -12.95
N PHE A 57 7.45 -30.27 -14.24
CA PHE A 57 8.79 -29.99 -14.76
C PHE A 57 9.26 -28.58 -14.39
N VAL A 58 8.42 -27.57 -14.66
CA VAL A 58 8.77 -26.17 -14.37
C VAL A 58 8.85 -25.91 -12.87
N SER A 59 7.94 -26.48 -12.05
CA SER A 59 8.01 -26.35 -10.59
C SER A 59 9.31 -26.93 -10.05
N ASN A 60 9.69 -28.13 -10.49
CA ASN A 60 10.93 -28.77 -10.06
C ASN A 60 12.15 -27.94 -10.47
N ALA A 61 12.20 -27.49 -11.73
CA ALA A 61 13.29 -26.65 -12.23
C ALA A 61 13.45 -25.34 -11.44
N ILE A 62 12.33 -24.67 -11.11
CA ILE A 62 12.33 -23.45 -10.28
C ILE A 62 12.87 -23.75 -8.88
N ASN A 63 12.34 -24.77 -8.21
CA ASN A 63 12.71 -25.05 -6.81
C ASN A 63 14.16 -25.52 -6.68
N CYS A 64 14.65 -26.39 -7.59
CA CYS A 64 16.07 -26.74 -7.65
C CYS A 64 16.96 -25.51 -7.90
N SER A 65 16.53 -24.59 -8.76
CA SER A 65 17.29 -23.36 -9.03
C SER A 65 17.32 -22.44 -7.80
N ILE A 66 16.18 -22.24 -7.12
CA ILE A 66 16.09 -21.43 -5.90
C ILE A 66 16.99 -22.01 -4.80
N LEU A 67 16.96 -23.33 -4.60
CA LEU A 67 17.82 -23.99 -3.62
C LEU A 67 19.29 -23.79 -3.98
N SER A 68 19.68 -23.96 -5.25
CA SER A 68 21.07 -23.79 -5.67
C SER A 68 21.58 -22.35 -5.56
N PHE A 69 20.71 -21.35 -5.71
CA PHE A 69 21.03 -19.94 -5.47
C PHE A 69 21.00 -19.51 -3.99
N SER A 70 20.47 -20.36 -3.10
CA SER A 70 20.36 -20.04 -1.68
C SER A 70 21.71 -20.17 -0.96
N PRO A 71 21.91 -19.57 0.22
CA PRO A 71 23.16 -19.69 0.97
C PRO A 71 23.54 -21.14 1.29
N PRO A 72 24.84 -21.51 1.31
CA PRO A 72 25.27 -22.89 1.57
C PRO A 72 24.72 -23.48 2.87
N ASP A 73 24.62 -22.65 3.93
CA ASP A 73 24.09 -23.07 5.23
C ASP A 73 22.60 -23.49 5.14
N TYR A 74 21.82 -22.78 4.32
CA TYR A 74 20.41 -23.12 4.06
C TYR A 74 20.30 -24.41 3.23
N GLN A 75 21.12 -24.55 2.18
CA GLN A 75 21.16 -25.79 1.38
C GLN A 75 21.48 -27.02 2.25
N ALA A 76 22.46 -26.87 3.15
CA ALA A 76 22.85 -27.93 4.06
C ALA A 76 21.75 -28.25 5.09
N ALA A 77 21.06 -27.23 5.61
CA ALA A 77 19.93 -27.41 6.53
C ALA A 77 18.74 -28.13 5.87
N VAL A 78 18.41 -27.78 4.62
CA VAL A 78 17.37 -28.49 3.84
C VAL A 78 17.76 -29.95 3.62
N THR A 79 19.01 -30.21 3.25
CA THR A 79 19.53 -31.59 3.04
C THR A 79 19.45 -32.43 4.31
N ARG A 80 19.69 -31.82 5.48
CA ARG A 80 19.55 -32.49 6.80
C ARG A 80 18.11 -32.60 7.30
N GLY A 81 17.14 -32.01 6.59
CA GLY A 81 15.73 -31.95 7.03
C GLY A 81 15.47 -30.98 8.18
N GLU A 82 16.42 -30.08 8.48
CA GLU A 82 16.33 -29.08 9.55
C GLU A 82 15.60 -27.81 9.10
N ALA A 83 15.53 -27.57 7.80
CA ALA A 83 14.80 -26.46 7.18
C ALA A 83 13.88 -26.96 6.07
N ALA A 84 12.70 -26.35 5.95
CA ALA A 84 11.77 -26.65 4.87
C ALA A 84 12.30 -26.07 3.54
N GLU A 85 12.15 -26.84 2.47
CA GLU A 85 12.41 -26.36 1.12
C GLU A 85 11.38 -25.29 0.73
N SER A 86 11.82 -24.24 0.04
CA SER A 86 10.92 -23.26 -0.55
C SER A 86 10.22 -23.88 -1.75
N ILE A 87 8.90 -24.05 -1.66
CA ILE A 87 8.07 -24.57 -2.75
C ILE A 87 7.39 -23.39 -3.45
N ILE A 88 7.90 -23.02 -4.62
CA ILE A 88 7.31 -22.04 -5.52
C ILE A 88 6.76 -22.76 -6.75
N THR A 89 5.53 -22.44 -7.13
CA THR A 89 4.90 -22.96 -8.34
C THR A 89 4.90 -21.91 -9.46
N PRO A 90 4.79 -22.33 -10.74
CA PRO A 90 4.61 -21.41 -11.86
C PRO A 90 3.39 -20.49 -11.70
N THR A 91 2.36 -20.96 -10.98
CA THR A 91 1.17 -20.16 -10.67
C THR A 91 1.49 -19.01 -9.74
N ASP A 92 2.39 -19.20 -8.76
CA ASP A 92 2.80 -18.16 -7.81
C ASP A 92 3.56 -17.05 -8.53
N LEU A 93 4.50 -17.41 -9.41
CA LEU A 93 5.21 -16.43 -10.25
C LEU A 93 4.24 -15.65 -11.15
N ARG A 94 3.28 -16.34 -11.76
CA ARG A 94 2.24 -15.71 -12.58
C ARG A 94 1.35 -14.77 -11.76
N HIS A 95 1.03 -15.14 -10.53
CA HIS A 95 0.27 -14.29 -9.61
C HIS A 95 1.07 -13.05 -9.23
N ASN A 96 2.37 -13.20 -8.96
CA ASN A 96 3.28 -12.11 -8.65
C ASN A 96 3.38 -11.10 -9.81
N VAL A 97 3.48 -11.56 -11.06
CA VAL A 97 3.46 -10.68 -12.24
C VAL A 97 2.15 -9.90 -12.31
N GLY A 98 1.01 -10.57 -12.16
CA GLY A 98 -0.31 -9.91 -12.18
C GLY A 98 -0.45 -8.85 -11.08
N HIS A 99 0.01 -9.17 -9.86
CA HIS A 99 -0.01 -8.23 -8.74
C HIS A 99 0.97 -7.06 -8.94
N SER A 100 2.18 -7.31 -9.43
CA SER A 100 3.18 -6.27 -9.69
C SER A 100 2.70 -5.27 -10.73
N LEU A 101 2.05 -5.74 -11.79
CA LEU A 101 1.43 -4.86 -12.80
C LEU A 101 0.30 -4.02 -12.20
N ALA A 102 -0.55 -4.62 -11.35
CA ALA A 102 -1.59 -3.88 -10.64
C ALA A 102 -1.00 -2.80 -9.70
N MET A 103 0.10 -3.12 -9.01
CA MET A 103 0.84 -2.17 -8.18
C MET A 103 1.45 -1.01 -8.97
N GLN A 104 1.81 -1.25 -10.24
CA GLN A 104 2.30 -0.23 -11.16
C GLN A 104 1.17 0.59 -11.83
N GLY A 105 -0.10 0.28 -11.52
CA GLY A 105 -1.26 0.99 -12.05
C GLY A 105 -1.70 0.53 -13.44
N ALA A 106 -1.27 -0.65 -13.90
CA ALA A 106 -1.74 -1.21 -15.17
C ALA A 106 -3.26 -1.47 -15.15
N SER A 107 -3.90 -1.27 -16.29
CA SER A 107 -5.33 -1.53 -16.47
C SER A 107 -5.65 -3.02 -16.41
N ALA A 108 -6.93 -3.35 -16.18
CA ALA A 108 -7.37 -4.75 -16.15
C ALA A 108 -7.15 -5.42 -17.52
N GLU A 109 -7.27 -4.66 -18.61
CA GLU A 109 -7.05 -5.06 -19.98
C GLU A 109 -5.58 -5.41 -20.23
N GLU A 110 -4.65 -4.54 -19.81
CA GLU A 110 -3.21 -4.79 -19.94
C GLU A 110 -2.76 -6.00 -19.11
N ILE A 111 -3.22 -6.11 -17.86
CA ILE A 111 -2.92 -7.26 -17.01
C ILE A 111 -3.48 -8.54 -17.63
N ALA A 112 -4.71 -8.51 -18.13
CA ALA A 112 -5.31 -9.66 -18.79
C ALA A 112 -4.54 -10.03 -20.06
N HIS A 113 -4.10 -9.06 -20.85
CA HIS A 113 -3.32 -9.28 -22.06
C HIS A 113 -1.96 -9.94 -21.77
N ILE A 114 -1.18 -9.38 -20.83
CA ILE A 114 0.14 -9.92 -20.45
C ILE A 114 0.01 -11.32 -19.85
N LEU A 115 -1.01 -11.56 -19.02
CA LEU A 115 -1.27 -12.89 -18.50
C LEU A 115 -1.85 -13.81 -19.59
N GLY A 116 -2.37 -13.32 -20.70
CA GLY A 116 -3.04 -14.16 -21.69
C GLY A 116 -4.38 -14.72 -21.19
N HIS A 117 -5.13 -13.89 -20.47
CA HIS A 117 -6.51 -14.14 -20.06
C HIS A 117 -7.48 -13.58 -21.10
N SER A 118 -8.52 -14.34 -21.47
CA SER A 118 -9.62 -13.85 -22.30
C SER A 118 -10.69 -13.09 -21.52
N SER A 119 -10.50 -12.90 -20.22
CA SER A 119 -11.47 -12.28 -19.30
C SER A 119 -10.76 -11.38 -18.30
N LEU A 120 -11.39 -10.26 -17.99
CA LEU A 120 -10.88 -9.27 -17.04
C LEU A 120 -11.12 -9.65 -15.57
N VAL A 121 -11.89 -10.71 -15.28
CA VAL A 121 -12.29 -11.06 -13.91
C VAL A 121 -11.08 -11.30 -13.02
N ALA A 122 -10.14 -12.15 -13.46
CA ALA A 122 -8.91 -12.41 -12.70
C ALA A 122 -8.03 -11.15 -12.58
N ALA A 123 -7.95 -10.34 -13.64
CA ALA A 123 -7.19 -9.09 -13.64
C ALA A 123 -7.73 -8.10 -12.59
N LYS A 124 -9.06 -7.97 -12.49
CA LYS A 124 -9.73 -7.12 -11.50
C LYS A 124 -9.36 -7.52 -10.07
N HIS A 125 -9.23 -8.82 -9.76
CA HIS A 125 -8.85 -9.25 -8.42
C HIS A 125 -7.45 -8.76 -8.00
N TYR A 126 -6.47 -8.72 -8.91
CA TYR A 126 -5.14 -8.17 -8.62
C TYR A 126 -5.22 -6.67 -8.26
N ILE A 127 -6.00 -5.91 -9.03
CA ILE A 127 -6.24 -4.48 -8.80
C ILE A 127 -6.95 -4.26 -7.47
N LEU A 128 -7.98 -5.04 -7.17
CA LEU A 128 -8.73 -4.94 -5.91
C LEU A 128 -7.86 -5.27 -4.68
N ALA A 129 -6.90 -6.19 -4.83
CA ALA A 129 -6.00 -6.61 -3.76
C ALA A 129 -4.80 -5.68 -3.55
N THR A 130 -4.64 -4.62 -4.34
CA THR A 130 -3.51 -3.69 -4.28
C THR A 130 -3.63 -2.78 -3.04
N PRO A 131 -2.70 -2.82 -2.06
CA PRO A 131 -2.78 -2.01 -0.84
C PRO A 131 -2.76 -0.51 -1.10
N ALA A 132 -2.06 -0.03 -2.12
CA ALA A 132 -2.07 1.38 -2.52
C ALA A 132 -3.48 1.82 -2.99
N LEU A 133 -4.19 0.97 -3.72
CA LEU A 133 -5.59 1.21 -4.10
C LEU A 133 -6.54 1.09 -2.91
N ALA A 134 -6.27 0.19 -1.96
CA ALA A 134 -6.99 0.13 -0.70
C ALA A 134 -6.78 1.42 0.13
N LEU A 135 -5.57 1.98 0.15
CA LEU A 135 -5.25 3.25 0.79
C LEU A 135 -5.90 4.44 0.07
N ILE A 136 -5.88 4.47 -1.26
CA ILE A 136 -6.60 5.48 -2.06
C ILE A 136 -8.10 5.38 -1.80
N ARG A 137 -8.67 4.18 -1.74
CA ARG A 137 -10.08 3.96 -1.36
C ARG A 137 -10.35 4.37 0.08
N ALA A 138 -9.44 4.10 1.01
CA ALA A 138 -9.57 4.53 2.39
C ALA A 138 -9.48 6.06 2.51
N LYS A 139 -8.59 6.72 1.75
CA LYS A 139 -8.52 8.19 1.63
C LYS A 139 -9.79 8.75 0.99
N ALA A 140 -10.33 8.12 -0.06
CA ALA A 140 -11.58 8.51 -0.72
C ALA A 140 -12.82 8.29 0.16
N LEU A 141 -12.88 7.18 0.90
CA LEU A 141 -13.88 6.95 1.96
C LEU A 141 -13.68 7.95 3.09
N GLY A 142 -12.44 8.33 3.38
CA GLY A 142 -12.09 9.44 4.25
C GLY A 142 -12.65 10.78 3.79
N VAL A 143 -13.10 10.95 2.54
CA VAL A 143 -13.85 12.14 2.09
C VAL A 143 -15.34 12.03 2.47
N ASN A 144 -15.87 10.82 2.65
CA ASN A 144 -17.26 10.60 3.03
C ASN A 144 -17.51 11.08 4.48
N PRO A 145 -18.43 12.04 4.71
CA PRO A 145 -18.69 12.60 6.03
C PRO A 145 -19.19 11.57 7.06
N VAL A 146 -19.88 10.51 6.63
CA VAL A 146 -20.33 9.41 7.50
C VAL A 146 -19.14 8.59 7.99
N TRP A 147 -18.21 8.26 7.09
CA TRP A 147 -16.99 7.52 7.43
C TRP A 147 -16.03 8.35 8.27
N LYS A 148 -15.88 9.66 7.95
CA LYS A 148 -15.15 10.62 8.80
C LYS A 148 -15.66 10.57 10.24
N ASN A 149 -16.98 10.60 10.43
CA ASN A 149 -17.61 10.54 11.76
C ASN A 149 -17.39 9.18 12.47
N MET A 150 -17.45 8.06 11.76
CA MET A 150 -17.16 6.73 12.35
C MET A 150 -15.70 6.59 12.81
N VAL A 151 -14.75 6.99 11.97
CA VAL A 151 -13.31 6.93 12.28
C VAL A 151 -12.94 7.95 13.36
N ALA A 152 -13.51 9.15 13.29
CA ALA A 152 -13.42 10.19 14.32
C ALA A 152 -13.72 9.69 15.73
N MET A 153 -14.82 8.93 15.89
CA MET A 153 -15.24 8.38 17.17
C MET A 153 -14.31 7.27 17.69
N MET A 154 -13.59 6.58 16.80
CA MET A 154 -12.62 5.55 17.19
C MET A 154 -11.25 6.14 17.58
N LEU A 155 -10.84 7.25 16.96
CA LEU A 155 -9.47 7.78 17.10
C LEU A 155 -9.27 8.76 18.26
N THR A 156 -10.28 9.55 18.62
CA THR A 156 -10.20 10.50 19.76
C THR A 156 -11.48 10.47 20.57
N GLY A 157 -11.39 10.80 21.86
CA GLY A 157 -12.55 10.72 22.75
C GLY A 157 -13.59 11.83 22.54
N LYS A 158 -14.49 11.97 23.52
CA LYS A 158 -15.59 12.94 23.48
C LYS A 158 -15.07 14.36 23.26
N LEU A 159 -15.80 15.15 22.46
CA LEU A 159 -15.62 16.60 22.40
C LEU A 159 -16.03 17.23 23.73
N THR A 160 -15.35 18.29 24.14
CA THR A 160 -15.64 19.07 25.35
C THR A 160 -15.27 20.53 25.08
N SER A 161 -15.60 21.47 25.97
CA SER A 161 -15.10 22.84 25.88
C SER A 161 -13.85 23.01 26.74
N ALA A 162 -13.00 24.00 26.43
CA ALA A 162 -11.85 24.32 27.27
C ALA A 162 -12.25 24.68 28.71
N GLN A 163 -13.43 25.27 28.88
CA GLN A 163 -13.97 25.71 30.17
C GLN A 163 -14.38 24.54 31.07
N GLU A 164 -14.92 23.47 30.48
CA GLU A 164 -15.34 22.27 31.21
C GLU A 164 -14.16 21.37 31.60
N TRP A 165 -12.99 21.58 31.00
CA TRP A 165 -11.84 20.71 31.19
C TRP A 165 -11.00 21.10 32.41
N LEU A 166 -11.03 20.23 33.44
CA LEU A 166 -10.28 20.38 34.69
C LEU A 166 -8.93 19.63 34.69
N GLY A 167 -8.63 18.88 33.62
CA GLY A 167 -7.42 18.05 33.52
C GLY A 167 -6.25 18.76 32.85
N TYR A 168 -5.23 17.97 32.47
CA TYR A 168 -4.09 18.48 31.71
C TYR A 168 -4.55 18.96 30.34
N ARG A 169 -4.22 20.20 29.99
CA ARG A 169 -4.48 20.79 28.67
C ARG A 169 -3.27 20.57 27.78
N VAL A 170 -3.54 20.13 26.56
CA VAL A 170 -2.50 19.86 25.57
C VAL A 170 -1.89 21.17 25.11
N THR A 171 -0.55 21.24 25.12
CA THR A 171 0.21 22.38 24.64
C THR A 171 1.48 21.89 23.93
N GLY A 172 1.90 22.57 22.86
CA GLY A 172 3.09 22.16 22.13
C GLY A 172 3.36 23.00 20.89
N VAL A 173 4.59 22.89 20.39
CA VAL A 173 5.04 23.63 19.21
C VAL A 173 5.00 22.72 17.98
N VAL A 174 4.33 23.19 16.93
CA VAL A 174 4.32 22.58 15.60
C VAL A 174 4.75 23.66 14.60
N GLY A 175 5.76 23.35 13.79
CA GLY A 175 6.48 24.34 13.00
C GLY A 175 7.05 25.46 13.89
N ASP A 176 6.66 26.69 13.57
CA ASP A 176 7.04 27.92 14.24
C ASP A 176 5.94 28.48 15.18
N GLN A 177 4.87 27.70 15.44
CA GLN A 177 3.72 28.15 16.23
C GLN A 177 3.50 27.33 17.51
N LEU A 178 3.22 28.04 18.61
CA LEU A 178 2.77 27.44 19.86
C LEU A 178 1.26 27.23 19.82
N HIS A 179 0.84 25.98 19.90
CA HIS A 179 -0.56 25.58 19.98
C HIS A 179 -0.91 25.24 21.43
N TYR A 180 -1.96 25.86 21.95
CA TYR A 180 -2.47 25.67 23.32
C TYR A 180 -4.00 25.71 23.33
N ASP A 181 -4.62 25.20 24.40
CA ASP A 181 -6.09 25.13 24.54
C ASP A 181 -6.80 24.48 23.32
N ILE A 182 -6.12 23.55 22.63
CA ILE A 182 -6.71 22.79 21.53
C ILE A 182 -7.44 21.54 22.01
N GLY A 183 -7.16 21.07 23.23
CA GLY A 183 -7.78 19.88 23.79
C GLY A 183 -7.21 19.47 25.14
N GLY A 184 -7.84 18.47 25.72
CA GLY A 184 -7.47 17.89 27.01
C GLY A 184 -6.91 16.48 26.89
N CYS A 185 -6.06 16.07 27.83
CA CYS A 185 -5.55 14.71 27.95
C CYS A 185 -6.17 13.99 29.16
N SER A 186 -6.95 12.94 28.92
CA SER A 186 -7.65 12.19 29.97
C SER A 186 -6.78 11.09 30.60
N ARG A 187 -5.47 11.11 30.38
CA ARG A 187 -4.55 10.08 30.82
C ARG A 187 -4.20 10.27 32.30
N THR A 188 -4.14 9.18 33.07
CA THR A 188 -3.97 9.21 34.53
C THR A 188 -2.59 8.77 35.01
N ASP A 189 -1.76 8.14 34.17
CA ASP A 189 -0.50 7.47 34.52
C ASP A 189 0.78 8.33 34.32
N GLY A 190 0.70 9.66 34.37
CA GLY A 190 1.88 10.56 34.40
C GLY A 190 2.19 11.32 33.10
N LYS A 191 3.48 11.59 32.79
CA LYS A 191 3.96 12.39 31.63
C LYS A 191 3.80 11.67 30.29
N CYS A 192 3.21 12.35 29.30
CA CYS A 192 2.98 11.80 27.95
C CYS A 192 4.29 11.28 27.33
N PRO A 193 4.34 10.04 26.81
CA PRO A 193 5.54 9.52 26.14
C PRO A 193 5.65 9.98 24.68
N PHE A 194 4.62 10.64 24.14
CA PHE A 194 4.53 11.06 22.75
C PHE A 194 4.69 12.57 22.58
N CYS A 195 4.95 13.00 21.34
CA CYS A 195 5.01 14.42 21.01
C CYS A 195 3.60 15.02 21.12
N GLU A 196 3.37 15.83 22.15
CA GLU A 196 2.12 16.54 22.37
C GLU A 196 1.76 17.42 21.16
N VAL A 197 0.47 17.69 20.99
CA VAL A 197 -0.13 18.25 19.77
C VAL A 197 -0.07 17.29 18.58
N ARG A 198 1.13 16.90 18.11
CA ARG A 198 1.30 16.07 16.89
C ARG A 198 0.62 14.71 17.02
N CYS A 199 0.83 14.01 18.13
CA CYS A 199 0.28 12.67 18.34
C CYS A 199 -1.10 12.68 18.99
N CYS A 200 -1.63 13.84 19.38
CA CYS A 200 -2.88 13.94 20.13
C CYS A 200 -4.10 13.59 19.27
N TYR A 201 -4.11 13.97 17.98
CA TYR A 201 -5.27 13.79 17.09
C TYR A 201 -5.53 12.33 16.68
N GLY A 202 -4.58 11.42 16.92
CA GLY A 202 -4.75 9.97 16.80
C GLY A 202 -4.80 9.24 18.16
N CYS A 203 -4.80 9.97 19.28
CA CYS A 203 -4.71 9.39 20.62
C CYS A 203 -6.09 9.20 21.28
N LEU A 204 -6.35 7.99 21.77
CA LEU A 204 -7.60 7.63 22.47
C LEU A 204 -7.88 8.48 23.73
N TYR A 205 -6.82 8.99 24.38
CA TYR A 205 -6.94 9.82 25.59
C TYR A 205 -7.17 11.30 25.29
N TYR A 206 -7.06 11.72 24.03
CA TYR A 206 -7.28 13.09 23.65
C TYR A 206 -8.78 13.43 23.65
N ARG A 207 -9.11 14.62 24.16
CA ARG A 207 -10.46 15.19 24.20
C ARG A 207 -10.40 16.54 23.50
N PRO A 208 -10.75 16.61 22.21
CA PRO A 208 -10.66 17.85 21.46
C PRO A 208 -11.59 18.92 22.01
N PHE A 209 -11.12 20.16 22.08
CA PHE A 209 -11.94 21.29 22.52
C PHE A 209 -12.76 21.87 21.37
N THR A 210 -14.06 22.04 21.55
CA THR A 210 -14.96 22.59 20.51
C THR A 210 -14.64 24.05 20.16
N ASP A 211 -13.98 24.75 21.08
CA ASP A 211 -13.47 26.12 21.01
C ASP A 211 -11.97 26.20 20.70
N GLY A 212 -11.28 25.07 20.50
CA GLY A 212 -9.85 25.04 20.15
C GLY A 212 -9.57 25.43 18.70
N ASP A 213 -8.45 26.12 18.45
CA ASP A 213 -8.01 26.48 17.10
C ASP A 213 -7.30 25.31 16.39
N HIS A 214 -8.09 24.31 16.03
CA HIS A 214 -7.62 23.15 15.29
C HIS A 214 -7.16 23.49 13.87
N GLN A 215 -7.63 24.61 13.30
CA GLN A 215 -7.27 25.02 11.94
C GLN A 215 -5.82 25.51 11.92
N ALA A 216 -5.39 26.30 12.90
CA ALA A 216 -3.99 26.72 13.04
C ALA A 216 -3.03 25.51 13.15
N VAL A 217 -3.44 24.46 13.87
CA VAL A 217 -2.65 23.21 13.95
C VAL A 217 -2.56 22.55 12.58
N LEU A 218 -3.68 22.43 11.85
CA LEU A 218 -3.69 21.86 10.50
C LEU A 218 -2.77 22.62 9.56
N ASP A 219 -2.84 23.95 9.57
CA ASP A 219 -2.02 24.82 8.71
C ASP A 219 -0.53 24.66 9.03
N SER A 220 -0.17 24.52 10.31
CA SER A 220 1.21 24.24 10.75
C SER A 220 1.71 22.88 10.26
N VAL A 221 0.88 21.84 10.32
CA VAL A 221 1.26 20.49 9.84
C VAL A 221 1.35 20.46 8.31
N ILE A 222 0.49 21.20 7.59
CA ILE A 222 0.58 21.32 6.12
C ILE A 222 1.92 21.95 5.72
N LYS A 223 2.31 23.04 6.40
CA LYS A 223 3.60 23.68 6.17
C LYS A 223 4.79 22.73 6.41
N GLU A 224 4.77 21.96 7.51
CA GLU A 224 5.82 20.96 7.77
C GLU A 224 5.89 19.88 6.67
N VAL A 225 4.75 19.46 6.12
CA VAL A 225 4.72 18.48 5.02
C VAL A 225 5.34 19.05 3.74
N ASP A 226 4.98 20.27 3.36
CA ASP A 226 5.54 20.93 2.18
C ASP A 226 7.06 21.12 2.31
N GLU A 227 7.54 21.47 3.50
CA GLU A 227 8.97 21.55 3.83
C GLU A 227 9.65 20.17 3.71
N LEU A 228 9.03 19.11 4.25
CA LEU A 228 9.55 17.74 4.16
C LEU A 228 9.62 17.24 2.72
N ILE A 229 8.62 17.54 1.89
CA ILE A 229 8.62 17.21 0.46
C ILE A 229 9.78 17.93 -0.24
N THR A 230 9.91 19.24 -0.02
CA THR A 230 10.97 20.07 -0.61
C THR A 230 12.36 19.53 -0.27
N ILE A 231 12.59 19.17 1.00
CA ILE A 231 13.86 18.57 1.44
C ILE A 231 14.08 17.20 0.77
N SER A 232 13.05 16.35 0.76
CA SER A 232 13.13 14.99 0.20
C SER A 232 13.48 14.99 -1.28
N ASP A 233 12.89 15.92 -2.04
CA ASP A 233 13.20 16.13 -3.46
C ASP A 233 14.63 16.64 -3.65
N SER A 234 15.11 17.55 -2.80
CA SER A 234 16.47 18.10 -2.88
C SER A 234 17.57 17.05 -2.68
N VAL A 235 17.28 15.99 -1.92
CA VAL A 235 18.22 14.88 -1.65
C VAL A 235 17.96 13.65 -2.52
N GLY A 236 16.99 13.70 -3.44
CA GLY A 236 16.63 12.57 -4.32
C GLY A 236 16.00 11.38 -3.59
N ASN A 237 15.47 11.58 -2.38
CA ASN A 237 14.82 10.51 -1.60
C ASN A 237 13.29 10.63 -1.69
N ALA A 238 12.72 10.07 -2.75
CA ALA A 238 11.27 10.08 -2.99
C ALA A 238 10.44 9.27 -1.96
N ARG A 239 11.07 8.58 -1.00
CA ARG A 239 10.39 7.70 -0.03
C ARG A 239 10.73 8.08 1.41
N ASN A 240 10.52 9.36 1.76
CA ASN A 240 10.65 9.80 3.14
C ASN A 240 9.43 9.33 3.98
N PRO A 241 9.61 8.45 4.99
CA PRO A 241 8.52 7.94 5.80
C PRO A 241 7.85 9.00 6.68
N LEU A 242 8.48 10.15 6.92
CA LEU A 242 7.87 11.22 7.70
C LEU A 242 6.70 11.89 6.97
N ILE A 243 6.74 11.93 5.62
CA ILE A 243 5.67 12.51 4.80
C ILE A 243 4.36 11.75 5.05
N SER A 244 4.39 10.41 5.00
CA SER A 244 3.18 9.60 5.19
C SER A 244 2.62 9.70 6.62
N ILE A 245 3.49 9.82 7.61
CA ILE A 245 3.09 10.04 9.01
C ILE A 245 2.36 11.39 9.14
N HIS A 246 2.93 12.47 8.58
CA HIS A 246 2.34 13.80 8.69
C HIS A 246 1.06 13.93 7.86
N GLU A 247 0.97 13.30 6.68
CA GLU A 247 -0.28 13.18 5.92
C GLU A 247 -1.39 12.49 6.75
N THR A 248 -1.03 11.47 7.52
CA THR A 248 -1.97 10.79 8.41
C THR A 248 -2.44 11.75 9.52
N THR A 249 -1.52 12.48 10.15
CA THR A 249 -1.85 13.50 11.15
C THR A 249 -2.75 14.61 10.58
N GLN A 250 -2.52 15.07 9.34
CA GLN A 250 -3.41 16.03 8.67
C GLN A 250 -4.84 15.48 8.58
N PHE A 251 -4.99 14.22 8.17
CA PHE A 251 -6.30 13.58 8.09
C PHE A 251 -7.00 13.50 9.46
N GLU A 252 -6.25 13.15 10.50
CA GLU A 252 -6.76 13.10 11.88
C GLU A 252 -7.23 14.48 12.38
N ILE A 253 -6.48 15.55 12.10
CA ILE A 253 -6.86 16.93 12.46
C ILE A 253 -8.10 17.37 11.68
N GLN A 254 -8.13 17.13 10.37
CA GLN A 254 -9.31 17.43 9.53
C GLN A 254 -10.57 16.72 10.02
N SER A 255 -10.42 15.49 10.52
CA SER A 255 -11.50 14.72 11.12
C SER A 255 -12.04 15.43 12.37
N VAL A 256 -11.17 15.89 13.28
CA VAL A 256 -11.57 16.65 14.47
C VAL A 256 -12.27 17.97 14.11
N ILE A 257 -11.72 18.73 13.14
CA ILE A 257 -12.37 19.97 12.65
C ILE A 257 -13.80 19.70 12.18
N ALA A 258 -13.99 18.64 11.39
CA ALA A 258 -15.31 18.25 10.92
C ALA A 258 -16.26 17.92 12.08
N ARG A 259 -15.80 17.17 13.09
CA ARG A 259 -16.62 16.86 14.28
C ARG A 259 -17.03 18.13 15.03
N CYS A 260 -16.11 19.06 15.25
CA CYS A 260 -16.40 20.32 15.95
C CYS A 260 -17.44 21.16 15.18
N ARG A 261 -17.38 21.17 13.83
CA ARG A 261 -18.40 21.82 12.99
C ARG A 261 -19.76 21.16 13.14
N PHE A 262 -19.85 19.84 13.00
CA PHE A 262 -21.11 19.10 13.16
C PHE A 262 -21.72 19.24 14.57
N HIS A 263 -20.88 19.31 15.61
CA HIS A 263 -21.35 19.56 16.98
C HIS A 263 -22.04 20.92 17.09
N LYS A 264 -21.38 21.98 16.59
CA LYS A 264 -21.93 23.35 16.58
C LYS A 264 -23.23 23.45 15.78
N GLU A 265 -23.31 22.78 14.61
CA GLU A 265 -24.54 22.73 13.80
C GLU A 265 -25.70 22.03 14.54
N LYS A 266 -25.41 20.95 15.27
CA LYS A 266 -26.42 20.23 16.05
C LYS A 266 -26.92 21.04 17.24
N GLU A 267 -26.03 21.74 17.94
CA GLU A 267 -26.41 22.67 19.02
C GLU A 267 -27.29 23.80 18.49
N ALA A 268 -26.90 24.43 17.38
CA ALA A 268 -27.66 25.50 16.75
C ALA A 268 -29.05 25.05 16.22
N ASN A 269 -29.18 23.80 15.76
CA ASN A 269 -30.48 23.25 15.34
C ASN A 269 -31.38 22.87 16.52
N ASN A 270 -30.81 22.44 17.66
CA ASN A 270 -31.58 22.18 18.87
C ASN A 270 -32.09 23.48 19.53
N GLU A 271 -31.32 24.57 19.47
CA GLU A 271 -31.74 25.89 19.97
C GLU A 271 -32.89 26.51 19.16
N LYS A 272 -33.01 26.16 17.86
CA LYS A 272 -34.11 26.64 16.99
C LYS A 272 -35.44 25.92 17.19
N ILE A 273 -35.48 24.86 18.00
CA ILE A 273 -36.67 24.05 18.28
C ILE A 273 -37.34 24.48 19.61
N PHE A 274 -36.80 25.47 20.31
CA PHE A 274 -37.39 26.09 21.50
C PHE A 274 -37.95 27.48 21.22
#